data_AF-A0A6B3EMX5-F1
#
_entry.id   AF-A0A6B3EMX5-F1
#
_cell.length_a   1.000
_cell.length_b   1.000
_cell.length_c   1.000
_cell.angle_alpha   90.00
_cell.angle_beta   90.00
_cell.angle_gamma   90.00
#
_symmetry.space_group_name_H-M   'P 1'
#
loop_
_entity.id
_entity.type
_entity.pdbx_description
1 polymer ?
#
loop_
_entity_poly.entity_id
_entity_poly.type
_entity_poly.pdbx_seq_one_letter_code
_entity_poly.pdbx_strand_id
1 'polypeptide(L)' 'AERLRAFHAEELAYGENDRELYGARDTAARIRVAGAVASTWTPHGARLQPAKLVRGLAAKAEEIGVRIYES' A
#
# COMPACT_ATOMS: atom_id res chain seq x y z
N ALA A 1 10.89 11.15 -15.59
CA ALA A 1 9.97 10.31 -14.80
C ALA A 1 9.11 9.38 -15.68
N GLU A 2 9.56 9.02 -16.90
CA GLU A 2 8.76 8.25 -17.86
C GLU A 2 8.32 6.88 -17.33
N ARG A 3 9.24 6.10 -16.75
CA ARG A 3 8.94 4.81 -16.10
C ARG A 3 7.82 4.90 -15.06
N LEU A 4 7.81 5.94 -14.24
CA LEU A 4 6.78 6.13 -13.21
C LEU A 4 5.41 6.45 -13.82
N ARG A 5 5.37 7.21 -14.93
CA ARG A 5 4.12 7.50 -15.63
C ARG A 5 3.54 6.25 -16.30
N ALA A 6 4.40 5.42 -16.89
CA ALA A 6 3.99 4.13 -17.46
C ALA A 6 3.38 3.23 -16.37
N PHE A 7 4.05 3.10 -15.23
CA PHE A 7 3.52 2.37 -14.07
C PHE A 7 2.19 2.95 -13.57
N HIS A 8 2.06 4.28 -13.48
CA HIS A 8 0.80 4.90 -13.10
C HIS A 8 -0.35 4.54 -14.05
N ALA A 9 -0.10 4.61 -15.36
CA ALA A 9 -1.10 4.27 -16.38
C ALA A 9 -1.49 2.79 -16.34
N GLU A 10 -0.53 1.89 -16.11
CA GLU A 10 -0.78 0.46 -15.94
C GLU A 10 -1.68 0.18 -14.73
N GLU A 11 -1.38 0.77 -13.57
CA GLU A 11 -2.19 0.58 -12.35
C GLU A 11 -3.63 1.07 -12.55
N LEU A 12 -3.82 2.22 -13.21
CA LEU A 12 -5.17 2.70 -13.56
C LEU A 12 -5.90 1.73 -14.49
N ALA A 13 -5.19 1.14 -15.46
CA ALA A 13 -5.77 0.14 -16.37
C ALA A 13 -6.16 -1.17 -15.64
N TYR A 14 -5.48 -1.51 -14.54
CA TYR A 14 -5.82 -2.63 -13.67
C TYR A 14 -6.98 -2.36 -12.69
N GLY A 15 -7.57 -1.16 -12.73
CA GLY A 15 -8.79 -0.82 -11.98
C GLY A 15 -8.57 -0.01 -10.70
N GLU A 16 -7.35 0.46 -10.43
CA GLU A 16 -7.10 1.47 -9.41
C GLU A 16 -7.70 2.82 -9.87
N ASN A 17 -8.44 3.50 -9.00
CA ASN A 17 -9.14 4.75 -9.36
C ASN A 17 -8.68 5.95 -8.53
N ASP A 18 -8.08 5.72 -7.36
CA ASP A 18 -7.71 6.79 -6.42
C ASP A 18 -6.19 7.06 -6.42
N ARG A 19 -5.47 6.52 -7.40
CA ARG A 19 -4.04 6.78 -7.55
C ARG A 19 -3.79 8.12 -8.22
N GLU A 20 -2.96 8.94 -7.59
CA GLU A 20 -2.54 10.24 -8.08
C GLU A 20 -1.08 10.19 -8.56
N LEU A 21 -0.77 10.98 -9.60
CA LEU A 21 0.59 11.20 -10.08
C LEU A 21 1.03 12.63 -9.73
N TYR A 22 2.16 12.74 -9.04
CA TYR A 22 2.74 14.00 -8.59
C TYR A 22 4.06 14.31 -9.29
N GLY A 23 4.25 15.59 -9.64
CA GLY A 23 5.55 16.12 -10.01
C GLY A 23 6.43 16.40 -8.78
N ALA A 24 7.70 16.76 -9.00
CA ALA A 24 8.67 16.98 -7.92
C ALA A 24 8.17 17.95 -6.81
N ARG A 25 7.48 19.03 -7.19
CA ARG A 25 6.93 20.01 -6.23
C ARG A 25 5.85 19.40 -5.34
N ASP A 26 4.88 18.72 -5.93
CA ASP A 26 3.76 18.13 -5.19
C ASP A 26 4.22 16.94 -4.33
N THR A 27 5.17 16.15 -4.83
CA THR A 27 5.87 15.13 -4.05
C THR A 27 6.53 15.74 -2.82
N ALA A 28 7.32 16.81 -2.98
CA ALA A 28 8.03 17.46 -1.87
C ALA A 28 7.10 18.15 -0.86
N ALA A 29 5.93 18.62 -1.30
CA ALA A 29 4.88 19.15 -0.42
C ALA A 29 4.30 18.05 0.48
N ARG A 30 4.25 16.81 0.00
CA ARG A 30 3.72 15.66 0.74
C ARG A 30 4.78 15.01 1.64
N ILE A 31 5.91 14.60 1.06
CA ILE A 31 7.05 13.99 1.76
C ILE A 31 8.35 14.40 1.07
N ARG A 32 9.27 15.01 1.82
CA ARG A 32 10.60 15.39 1.31
C ARG A 32 11.54 14.20 1.26
N VAL A 33 11.74 13.64 0.07
CA VAL A 33 12.75 12.61 -0.23
C VAL A 33 13.86 13.25 -1.07
N ALA A 34 15.11 13.14 -0.64
CA ALA A 34 16.25 13.70 -1.36
C ALA A 34 16.34 13.12 -2.78
N GLY A 35 16.40 14.00 -3.79
CA GLY A 35 16.51 13.61 -5.20
C GLY A 35 15.22 13.06 -5.84
N ALA A 36 14.07 13.10 -5.16
CA ALA A 36 12.81 12.68 -5.76
C ALA A 36 12.39 13.62 -6.90
N VAL A 37 12.08 13.05 -8.06
CA VAL A 37 11.69 13.79 -9.28
C VAL A 37 10.19 13.74 -9.57
N ALA A 38 9.48 12.78 -8.99
CA ALA A 38 8.03 12.55 -9.08
C ALA A 38 7.63 11.42 -8.11
N SER A 39 6.34 11.24 -7.86
CA SER A 39 5.81 10.10 -7.10
C SER A 39 4.41 9.70 -7.59
N THR A 40 4.01 8.46 -7.35
CA THR A 40 2.60 8.06 -7.36
C THR A 40 2.14 7.85 -5.93
N TRP A 41 0.88 8.16 -5.63
CA TRP A 41 0.32 8.02 -4.30
C TRP A 41 -1.10 7.45 -4.37
N THR A 42 -1.50 6.65 -3.37
CA THR A 42 -2.86 6.12 -3.22
C THR A 42 -3.25 6.18 -1.73
N PRO A 43 -4.53 6.45 -1.39
CA PRO A 43 -5.01 6.48 -0.01
C PRO A 43 -5.16 5.08 0.62
N HIS A 44 -5.06 3.99 -0.14
CA HIS A 44 -5.38 2.65 0.34
C HIS A 44 -4.28 1.98 1.19
N GLY A 45 -3.08 2.57 1.25
CA GLY A 45 -1.99 2.04 2.05
C GLY A 45 -2.29 2.10 3.55
N ALA A 46 -2.30 0.96 4.23
CA ALA A 46 -2.44 0.86 5.68
C ALA A 46 -1.13 0.45 6.36
N ARG A 47 -0.86 1.01 7.55
CA ARG A 47 0.19 0.53 8.45
C ARG A 47 -0.46 -0.18 9.64
N LEU A 48 0.00 -1.40 9.91
CA LEU A 48 -0.50 -2.23 11.00
C LEU A 48 0.63 -3.06 11.61
N GLN A 49 0.38 -3.64 12.79
CA GLN A 49 1.37 -4.47 13.49
C GLN A 49 1.16 -5.94 13.06
N PRO A 50 2.12 -6.58 12.37
CA PRO A 50 1.90 -7.90 11.78
C PRO A 50 1.60 -9.00 12.80
N ALA A 51 2.31 -9.04 13.93
CA ALA A 51 2.12 -10.05 14.96
C ALA A 51 0.74 -9.98 15.64
N LYS A 52 0.19 -8.78 15.82
CA LYS A 52 -1.15 -8.52 16.39
C LYS A 52 -2.22 -8.91 15.38
N LEU A 53 -2.01 -8.60 14.10
CA LEU A 53 -2.92 -9.03 13.03
C LEU A 53 -3.04 -10.56 13.03
N VAL A 54 -1.92 -11.29 12.93
CA VAL A 54 -1.96 -12.76 12.83
C VAL A 54 -2.48 -13.41 14.11
N ARG A 55 -2.15 -12.87 15.30
CA ARG A 55 -2.71 -13.37 16.56
C ARG A 55 -4.21 -13.15 16.66
N GLY A 56 -4.70 -11.96 16.27
CA GLY A 56 -6.13 -11.68 16.25
C GLY A 56 -6.88 -12.56 15.25
N LEU A 57 -6.27 -12.80 14.09
CA LEU A 57 -6.83 -13.70 13.08
C LEU A 57 -6.89 -15.16 13.59
N ALA A 58 -5.83 -15.66 14.22
CA ALA A 58 -5.80 -17.00 14.80
C ALA A 58 -6.90 -17.16 15.87
N ALA A 59 -6.97 -16.22 16.82
CA ALA A 59 -8.00 -16.24 17.86
C ALA A 59 -9.42 -16.24 17.27
N LYS A 60 -9.67 -15.42 16.24
CA LYS A 60 -10.99 -15.39 15.59
C LYS A 60 -11.30 -16.67 14.82
N ALA A 61 -10.30 -17.26 14.16
CA ALA A 61 -10.46 -18.53 13.47
C ALA A 61 -10.81 -19.67 14.44
N GLU A 62 -10.14 -19.75 15.59
CA GLU A 62 -10.45 -20.71 16.65
C GLU A 62 -11.85 -20.50 17.22
N GLU A 63 -12.28 -19.25 17.41
CA GLU A 63 -13.64 -18.90 17.87
C GLU A 63 -14.73 -19.44 16.93
N ILE A 64 -14.47 -19.44 15.61
CA ILE A 64 -15.40 -19.98 14.60
C ILE A 64 -15.19 -21.49 14.34
N GLY A 65 -14.40 -22.18 15.17
CA GLY A 65 -14.24 -23.64 15.16
C GLY A 65 -13.08 -24.17 14.32
N VAL A 66 -12.22 -23.31 13.78
CA VAL A 66 -11.00 -23.76 13.08
C VAL A 66 -9.99 -24.31 14.08
N ARG A 67 -9.38 -25.46 13.78
CA ARG A 67 -8.27 -26.00 14.57
C ARG A 67 -6.95 -25.72 13.87
N ILE A 68 -6.05 -25.04 14.57
CA ILE A 68 -4.71 -24.71 14.09
C ILE A 68 -3.73 -25.75 14.63
N TYR A 69 -2.85 -26.27 13.77
CA TYR A 69 -1.77 -27.20 14.15
C TYR A 69 -0.43 -26.52 13.84
N GLU A 70 0.53 -26.66 14.75
CA GLU A 70 1.91 -26.18 14.58
C GLU A 70 2.92 -27.31 14.86
N SER A 71 4.14 -27.18 14.31
CA SER A 71 5.23 -28.18 14.36
C SER A 71 6.14 -28.02 15.55
#